data_AF-A0A4R0Q288-F1
#
_entry.id   AF-A0A4R0Q288-F1
#
_cell.length_a   1.000
_cell.length_b   1.000
_cell.length_c   1.000
_cell.angle_alpha   90.00
_cell.angle_beta   90.00
_cell.angle_gamma   90.00
#
_symmetry.space_group_name_H-M   'P 1'
#
loop_
_entity.id
_entity.type
_entity.pdbx_description
1 polymer ?
#
loop_
_entity_poly.entity_id
_entity_poly.type
_entity_poly.pdbx_seq_one_letter_code
_entity_poly.pdbx_strand_id
1 'polypeptide(L)'
;MNRKEWLKFSAVALTSVLVSDKLWSKNKPGSLNYLMAEITSAPLLSLGDNTIPFNWTVAEIKPDNVGLQMNWSQKLEKNTDAYFRLTSATDIREECIIELSLASTKRKIGQLDIKYAHYMQPFEIIIPPVLMPLILQEGITLKMIKGTKPFWFFASTTVSSDVPKEFLPHLLIAEGKFNNDEWKNRLLSFASISTFGWMEGCVLDGISSLSKKHIKAQEILNLHLDKYFANNTLVYENLNNKRSFEKITTVESILPFAILAATNAQHAMLQQAIDFCKTHANAEGVIADETGNNRRLKTEECYTISYPLAILAQKLKQPELAHLAIANLKARVRLLAKPNFIYQNAKEKGNPEYGNWARGVGWYLLGMAKSLAVLPNNEVTQLLRAELQMAAEFAITHQQKNGLWNNFLHQAETGIDTSGSASIAAALAYGASKNLLPNSCKQAAYKSWKGLQAYFTPDGFLKGTAQVNKGGEALQRSGFRVISPYTLGFLGVLENSLKTYN
;
A
#
# COMPACT_ATOMS: atom_id res chain seq x y z
N MET A 1 -15.85 21.41 -11.99
CA MET A 1 -14.82 21.96 -12.89
C MET A 1 -14.93 21.26 -14.25
N ASN A 2 -14.92 22.01 -15.36
CA ASN A 2 -15.07 21.44 -16.71
C ASN A 2 -13.71 20.99 -17.30
N ARG A 3 -13.74 20.21 -18.39
CA ARG A 3 -12.56 19.61 -19.04
C ARG A 3 -11.49 20.64 -19.49
N LYS A 4 -11.86 21.90 -19.73
CA LYS A 4 -10.93 22.98 -20.16
C LYS A 4 -10.14 23.58 -19.01
N GLU A 5 -10.72 23.67 -17.82
CA GLU A 5 -10.00 24.14 -16.62
C GLU A 5 -8.95 23.11 -16.18
N TRP A 6 -9.21 21.83 -16.42
CA TRP A 6 -8.29 20.73 -16.09
C TRP A 6 -7.03 20.69 -16.97
N LEU A 7 -7.12 21.04 -18.26
CA LEU A 7 -5.95 21.12 -19.16
C LEU A 7 -4.89 22.12 -18.67
N LYS A 8 -5.28 23.12 -17.88
CA LYS A 8 -4.37 24.06 -17.22
C LYS A 8 -3.71 23.47 -15.96
N PHE A 9 -4.37 22.54 -15.28
CA PHE A 9 -3.80 21.80 -14.14
C PHE A 9 -2.84 20.68 -14.57
N SER A 10 -3.11 20.04 -15.72
CA SER A 10 -2.30 18.95 -16.26
C SER A 10 -1.05 19.40 -17.03
N ALA A 11 -0.86 20.72 -17.22
CA ALA A 11 0.28 21.30 -17.93
C ALA A 11 1.53 21.45 -17.04
N VAL A 12 1.69 20.64 -15.99
CA VAL A 12 3.03 20.35 -15.48
C VAL A 12 3.61 19.34 -16.43
N ALA A 13 4.41 19.81 -17.39
CA ALA A 13 5.21 18.94 -18.23
C ALA A 13 6.05 18.04 -17.31
N LEU A 14 5.65 16.78 -17.18
CA LEU A 14 6.51 15.75 -16.63
C LEU A 14 7.70 15.67 -17.59
N THR A 15 8.81 16.26 -17.18
CA THR A 15 10.07 15.62 -17.50
C THR A 15 9.99 14.27 -16.79
N SER A 16 9.75 13.22 -17.57
CA SER A 16 9.99 11.86 -17.14
C SER A 16 11.46 11.79 -16.75
N VAL A 17 11.76 12.04 -15.49
CA VAL A 17 13.08 11.72 -14.97
C VAL A 17 13.13 10.21 -15.07
N LEU A 18 13.84 9.71 -16.08
CA LEU A 18 14.35 8.36 -16.13
C LEU A 18 15.33 8.24 -14.95
N VAL A 19 14.78 8.08 -13.74
CA VAL A 19 15.58 7.88 -12.54
C VAL A 19 16.25 6.53 -12.73
N SER A 20 17.56 6.54 -12.91
CA SER A 20 18.33 5.32 -13.16
C SER A 20 18.07 4.27 -12.06
N ASP A 21 17.68 3.07 -12.50
CA ASP A 21 17.17 1.92 -11.71
C ASP A 21 18.14 1.34 -10.66
N LYS A 22 19.35 1.89 -10.49
CA LYS A 22 20.39 1.26 -9.64
C LYS A 22 21.00 2.24 -8.65
N LEU A 23 20.27 2.50 -7.56
CA LEU A 23 20.79 3.20 -6.38
C LEU A 23 21.58 2.27 -5.45
N TRP A 24 21.19 1.01 -5.38
CA TRP A 24 21.58 0.11 -4.29
C TRP A 24 22.33 -1.16 -4.72
N SER A 25 22.34 -1.51 -6.02
CA SER A 25 23.02 -2.72 -6.50
C SER A 25 24.51 -2.47 -6.76
N LYS A 26 25.40 -3.03 -5.94
CA LYS A 26 26.86 -3.02 -6.16
C LYS A 26 27.39 -4.24 -6.94
N ASN A 27 26.63 -5.33 -7.02
CA ASN A 27 26.98 -6.53 -7.78
C ASN A 27 26.17 -6.58 -9.08
N LYS A 28 26.70 -7.19 -10.15
CA LYS A 28 25.96 -7.42 -11.41
C LYS A 28 24.60 -8.06 -11.07
N PRO A 29 23.49 -7.31 -11.16
CA PRO A 29 22.21 -7.86 -10.77
C PRO A 29 21.74 -8.83 -11.85
N GLY A 30 20.91 -9.80 -11.46
CA GLY A 30 20.06 -10.48 -12.42
C GLY A 30 19.35 -9.48 -13.34
N SER A 31 19.07 -9.90 -14.57
CA SER A 31 18.35 -9.06 -15.52
C SER A 31 16.85 -9.21 -15.33
N LEU A 32 16.17 -8.08 -15.19
CA LEU A 32 14.71 -7.98 -15.24
C LEU A 32 14.31 -7.55 -16.65
N ASN A 33 13.64 -8.45 -17.37
CA ASN A 33 13.13 -8.18 -18.70
C ASN A 33 11.60 -8.15 -18.65
N TYR A 34 11.03 -6.99 -18.98
CA TYR A 34 9.59 -6.79 -19.05
C TYR A 34 9.12 -6.90 -20.50
N LEU A 35 8.59 -8.06 -20.88
CA LEU A 35 7.99 -8.23 -22.20
C LEU A 35 6.57 -7.66 -22.17
N MET A 36 6.43 -6.41 -22.61
CA MET A 36 5.15 -5.72 -22.68
C MET A 36 4.19 -6.46 -23.62
N ALA A 37 2.96 -6.65 -23.17
CA ALA A 37 1.92 -7.26 -23.99
C ALA A 37 1.29 -6.22 -24.93
N GLU A 38 1.06 -6.63 -26.17
CA GLU A 38 0.28 -5.92 -27.16
C GLU A 38 -1.18 -6.38 -27.08
N ILE A 39 -2.10 -5.46 -26.79
CA ILE A 39 -3.52 -5.78 -26.59
C ILE A 39 -4.26 -5.60 -27.92
N THR A 40 -5.15 -6.53 -28.27
CA THR A 40 -5.88 -6.47 -29.55
C THR A 40 -7.01 -5.43 -29.57
N SER A 41 -7.48 -4.97 -28.43
CA SER A 41 -8.44 -3.87 -28.33
C SER A 41 -7.72 -2.54 -28.09
N ALA A 42 -8.28 -1.47 -28.66
CA ALA A 42 -7.78 -0.13 -28.43
C ALA A 42 -7.98 0.26 -26.94
N PRO A 43 -6.93 0.70 -26.23
CA PRO A 43 -7.08 1.23 -24.89
C PRO A 43 -8.06 2.41 -24.84
N LEU A 44 -8.81 2.47 -23.75
CA LEU A 44 -9.80 3.48 -23.45
C LEU A 44 -9.18 4.61 -22.62
N LEU A 45 -9.69 5.82 -22.86
CA LEU A 45 -9.38 7.02 -22.06
C LEU A 45 -10.40 7.30 -20.95
N SER A 46 -11.56 6.64 -20.95
CA SER A 46 -12.64 6.89 -19.96
C SER A 46 -13.47 5.63 -19.70
N LEU A 47 -13.99 5.50 -18.47
CA LEU A 47 -14.78 4.38 -17.95
C LEU A 47 -16.28 4.72 -17.80
N GLY A 48 -16.80 5.62 -18.65
CA GLY A 48 -18.13 6.19 -18.48
C GLY A 48 -18.20 7.05 -17.22
N ASP A 49 -19.02 6.63 -16.24
CA ASP A 49 -19.19 7.34 -14.97
C ASP A 49 -18.01 7.18 -14.00
N ASN A 50 -17.16 6.17 -14.20
CA ASN A 50 -15.99 5.92 -13.36
C ASN A 50 -14.79 6.74 -13.83
N THR A 51 -13.87 7.02 -12.92
CA THR A 51 -12.61 7.74 -13.18
C THR A 51 -11.42 6.92 -12.72
N ILE A 52 -10.28 7.11 -13.37
CA ILE A 52 -9.03 6.38 -13.12
C ILE A 52 -7.97 7.36 -12.61
N PRO A 53 -7.09 6.92 -11.69
CA PRO A 53 -5.90 7.65 -11.30
C PRO A 53 -5.13 8.24 -12.48
N PHE A 54 -4.87 9.55 -12.37
CA PHE A 54 -4.00 10.31 -13.28
C PHE A 54 -4.43 10.34 -14.76
N ASN A 55 -5.67 9.95 -15.06
CA ASN A 55 -6.17 9.74 -16.44
C ASN A 55 -5.30 8.75 -17.25
N TRP A 56 -4.71 7.77 -16.57
CA TRP A 56 -4.00 6.71 -17.26
C TRP A 56 -4.92 5.90 -18.17
N THR A 57 -4.38 5.47 -19.31
CA THR A 57 -5.08 4.61 -20.24
C THR A 57 -5.32 3.23 -19.64
N VAL A 58 -6.47 2.66 -20.00
CA VAL A 58 -6.90 1.35 -19.50
C VAL A 58 -7.44 0.49 -20.62
N ALA A 59 -7.53 -0.80 -20.37
CA ALA A 59 -8.37 -1.70 -21.13
C ALA A 59 -9.29 -2.47 -20.18
N GLU A 60 -10.25 -3.19 -20.74
CA GLU A 60 -11.26 -3.90 -19.96
C GLU A 60 -11.40 -5.36 -20.38
N ILE A 61 -11.70 -6.21 -19.42
CA ILE A 61 -12.15 -7.59 -19.63
C ILE A 61 -13.61 -7.65 -19.17
N LYS A 62 -14.51 -7.91 -20.11
CA LYS A 62 -15.96 -7.90 -19.88
C LYS A 62 -16.46 -9.26 -19.35
N PRO A 63 -17.58 -9.28 -18.61
CA PRO A 63 -18.28 -10.50 -18.20
C PRO A 63 -19.13 -11.10 -19.34
N ASP A 64 -18.65 -11.04 -20.59
CA ASP A 64 -19.41 -11.40 -21.80
C ASP A 64 -18.91 -12.69 -22.48
N ASN A 65 -17.92 -13.36 -21.87
CA ASN A 65 -17.28 -14.57 -22.37
C ASN A 65 -16.53 -14.46 -23.71
N VAL A 66 -16.42 -13.26 -24.32
CA VAL A 66 -15.74 -13.06 -25.62
C VAL A 66 -14.22 -13.20 -25.48
N GLY A 67 -13.68 -12.75 -24.35
CA GLY A 67 -12.26 -12.81 -24.03
C GLY A 67 -11.44 -11.73 -24.73
N LEU A 68 -10.40 -11.24 -24.05
CA LEU A 68 -9.46 -10.23 -24.54
C LEU A 68 -8.16 -10.91 -24.96
N GLN A 69 -7.64 -10.61 -26.15
CA GLN A 69 -6.37 -11.18 -26.61
C GLN A 69 -5.18 -10.26 -26.34
N MET A 70 -4.05 -10.88 -26.02
CA MET A 70 -2.75 -10.24 -25.83
C MET A 70 -1.66 -11.02 -26.58
N ASN A 71 -0.76 -10.30 -27.23
CA ASN A 71 0.34 -10.85 -28.02
C ASN A 71 1.68 -10.25 -27.60
N TRP A 72 2.78 -10.87 -28.04
CA TRP A 72 4.13 -10.38 -27.81
C TRP A 72 4.92 -10.44 -29.12
N SER A 73 5.63 -9.37 -29.45
CA SER A 73 6.48 -9.28 -30.64
C SER A 73 7.93 -9.68 -30.37
N GLN A 74 8.33 -9.76 -29.10
CA GLN A 74 9.70 -10.07 -28.70
C GLN A 74 10.01 -11.57 -28.78
N LYS A 75 11.23 -11.91 -29.19
CA LYS A 75 11.75 -13.28 -29.15
C LYS A 75 12.53 -13.52 -27.86
N LEU A 76 12.49 -14.74 -27.34
CA LEU A 76 13.32 -15.18 -26.23
C LEU A 76 14.45 -16.08 -26.71
N GLU A 77 15.65 -15.85 -26.18
CA GLU A 77 16.81 -16.70 -26.42
C GLU A 77 16.77 -17.99 -25.59
N LYS A 78 16.13 -17.95 -24.41
CA LYS A 78 16.00 -19.09 -23.49
C LYS A 78 14.61 -19.18 -22.90
N ASN A 79 14.15 -20.40 -22.70
CA ASN A 79 12.93 -20.69 -21.95
C ASN A 79 13.23 -20.63 -20.46
N THR A 80 12.58 -19.70 -19.77
CA THR A 80 12.69 -19.51 -18.32
C THR A 80 11.29 -19.32 -17.73
N ASP A 81 11.15 -19.45 -16.42
CA ASP A 81 9.93 -19.04 -15.75
C ASP A 81 9.68 -17.56 -16.03
N ALA A 82 8.42 -17.23 -16.30
CA ALA A 82 7.97 -15.85 -16.40
C ALA A 82 6.79 -15.61 -15.48
N TYR A 83 6.55 -14.36 -15.14
CA TYR A 83 5.42 -13.96 -14.34
C TYR A 83 4.51 -13.10 -15.21
N PHE A 84 3.33 -13.61 -15.56
CA PHE A 84 2.33 -12.78 -16.21
C PHE A 84 1.66 -11.90 -15.16
N ARG A 85 1.65 -10.58 -15.39
CA ARG A 85 1.12 -9.61 -14.44
C ARG A 85 0.08 -8.70 -15.08
N LEU A 86 -0.99 -8.44 -14.32
CA LEU A 86 -2.07 -7.53 -14.66
C LEU A 86 -2.39 -6.65 -13.44
N THR A 87 -2.51 -5.34 -13.63
CA THR A 87 -2.69 -4.39 -12.52
C THR A 87 -4.06 -3.74 -12.57
N SER A 88 -4.82 -3.84 -11.48
CA SER A 88 -6.16 -3.24 -11.39
C SER A 88 -6.10 -1.71 -11.52
N ALA A 89 -6.89 -1.17 -12.44
CA ALA A 89 -7.02 0.28 -12.65
C ALA A 89 -8.17 0.90 -11.85
N THR A 90 -9.00 0.07 -11.21
CA THR A 90 -10.15 0.49 -10.41
C THR A 90 -10.19 -0.20 -9.06
N ASP A 91 -10.96 0.38 -8.14
CA ASP A 91 -11.41 -0.26 -6.91
C ASP A 91 -12.52 -1.29 -7.25
N ILE A 92 -12.30 -2.55 -6.86
CA ILE A 92 -13.21 -3.67 -7.13
C ILE A 92 -13.92 -4.08 -5.83
N ARG A 93 -15.23 -4.34 -5.95
CA ARG A 93 -16.14 -4.67 -4.82
C ARG A 93 -16.76 -6.06 -4.91
N GLU A 94 -16.16 -6.93 -5.72
CA GLU A 94 -16.58 -8.32 -5.89
C GLU A 94 -15.38 -9.25 -6.03
N GLU A 95 -15.67 -10.55 -6.07
CA GLU A 95 -14.72 -11.57 -6.50
C GLU A 95 -14.86 -11.79 -8.01
N CYS A 96 -13.74 -11.73 -8.72
CA CYS A 96 -13.63 -11.96 -10.14
C CYS A 96 -12.56 -13.02 -10.40
N ILE A 97 -12.79 -13.90 -11.37
CA ILE A 97 -11.79 -14.86 -11.84
C ILE A 97 -11.58 -14.65 -13.32
N ILE A 98 -10.33 -14.41 -13.70
CA ILE A 98 -9.90 -14.26 -15.09
C ILE A 98 -9.10 -15.49 -15.46
N GLU A 99 -9.62 -16.28 -16.39
CA GLU A 99 -8.93 -17.43 -16.97
C GLU A 99 -7.97 -16.98 -18.08
N LEU A 100 -6.81 -17.62 -18.11
CA LEU A 100 -5.78 -17.46 -19.12
C LEU A 100 -5.71 -18.73 -19.97
N SER A 101 -5.79 -18.59 -21.28
CA SER A 101 -5.63 -19.68 -22.24
C SER A 101 -4.78 -19.24 -23.42
N LEU A 102 -4.13 -20.18 -24.11
CA LEU A 102 -3.43 -19.89 -25.38
C LEU A 102 -4.44 -19.42 -26.43
N ALA A 103 -4.10 -18.37 -27.20
CA ALA A 103 -5.11 -17.73 -28.04
C ALA A 103 -5.55 -18.58 -29.23
N SER A 104 -4.69 -19.43 -29.79
CA SER A 104 -5.03 -20.31 -30.92
C SER A 104 -5.57 -21.66 -30.45
N THR A 105 -4.80 -22.39 -29.64
CA THR A 105 -5.13 -23.76 -29.20
C THR A 105 -6.17 -23.83 -28.08
N LYS A 106 -6.47 -22.71 -27.42
CA LYS A 106 -7.40 -22.62 -26.28
C LYS A 106 -6.99 -23.47 -25.07
N ARG A 107 -5.75 -23.97 -25.05
CA ARG A 107 -5.20 -24.70 -23.90
C ARG A 107 -5.17 -23.76 -22.69
N LYS A 108 -5.80 -24.18 -21.59
CA LYS A 108 -5.77 -23.45 -20.32
C LYS A 108 -4.34 -23.35 -19.78
N ILE A 109 -3.94 -22.14 -19.41
CA ILE A 109 -2.67 -21.81 -18.76
C ILE A 109 -2.88 -21.76 -17.25
N GLY A 110 -3.91 -21.03 -16.81
CA GLY A 110 -4.20 -20.82 -15.40
C GLY A 110 -5.28 -19.75 -15.19
N GLN A 111 -5.31 -19.16 -14.00
CA GLN A 111 -6.32 -18.17 -13.64
C GLN A 111 -5.80 -17.16 -12.61
N LEU A 112 -6.21 -15.90 -12.76
CA LEU A 112 -6.02 -14.85 -11.76
C LEU A 112 -7.28 -14.78 -10.90
N ASP A 113 -7.12 -15.04 -9.60
CA ASP A 113 -8.17 -14.86 -8.59
C ASP A 113 -8.09 -13.44 -8.03
N ILE A 114 -9.06 -12.61 -8.40
CA ILE A 114 -9.11 -11.17 -8.10
C ILE A 114 -10.24 -10.92 -7.11
N LYS A 115 -9.89 -10.77 -5.84
CA LYS A 115 -10.86 -10.50 -4.78
C LYS A 115 -10.72 -9.10 -4.26
N TYR A 116 -11.73 -8.25 -4.43
CA TYR A 116 -11.81 -6.93 -3.80
C TYR A 116 -10.59 -6.02 -4.04
N ALA A 117 -10.04 -6.02 -5.25
CA ALA A 117 -8.84 -5.27 -5.60
C ALA A 117 -8.94 -3.79 -5.23
N HIS A 118 -7.81 -3.19 -4.85
CA HIS A 118 -7.64 -1.74 -4.79
C HIS A 118 -6.96 -1.22 -6.07
N TYR A 119 -6.91 0.11 -6.25
CA TYR A 119 -6.16 0.68 -7.38
C TYR A 119 -4.69 0.28 -7.33
N MET A 120 -4.07 0.14 -8.50
CA MET A 120 -2.64 -0.15 -8.62
C MET A 120 -2.23 -1.45 -7.93
N GLN A 121 -3.16 -2.39 -7.79
CA GLN A 121 -2.88 -3.70 -7.23
C GLN A 121 -2.46 -4.67 -8.33
N PRO A 122 -1.20 -5.18 -8.31
CA PRO A 122 -0.78 -6.18 -9.26
C PRO A 122 -1.29 -7.56 -8.89
N PHE A 123 -1.74 -8.30 -9.89
CA PHE A 123 -2.07 -9.72 -9.82
C PHE A 123 -1.12 -10.49 -10.73
N GLU A 124 -0.66 -11.64 -10.26
CA GLU A 124 0.41 -12.39 -10.89
C GLU A 124 0.08 -13.87 -10.99
N ILE A 125 0.48 -14.48 -12.10
CA ILE A 125 0.53 -15.93 -12.25
C ILE A 125 1.89 -16.33 -12.83
N ILE A 126 2.44 -17.42 -12.29
CA ILE A 126 3.69 -18.02 -12.79
C ILE A 126 3.37 -18.78 -14.07
N ILE A 127 4.13 -18.48 -15.12
CA ILE A 127 4.10 -19.14 -16.41
C ILE A 127 5.26 -20.13 -16.48
N PRO A 128 4.97 -21.45 -16.55
CA PRO A 128 6.01 -22.45 -16.69
C PRO A 128 6.82 -22.27 -17.98
N PRO A 129 8.12 -22.66 -18.02
CA PRO A 129 8.99 -22.39 -19.15
C PRO A 129 8.52 -23.10 -20.43
N VAL A 130 7.85 -24.25 -20.27
CA VAL A 130 7.28 -25.04 -21.39
C VAL A 130 6.15 -24.31 -22.13
N LEU A 131 5.47 -23.36 -21.48
CA LEU A 131 4.39 -22.59 -22.10
C LEU A 131 4.90 -21.31 -22.76
N MET A 132 6.12 -20.85 -22.44
CA MET A 132 6.65 -19.58 -22.95
C MET A 132 6.73 -19.53 -24.49
N PRO A 133 7.27 -20.54 -25.21
CA PRO A 133 7.28 -20.51 -26.68
C PRO A 133 5.88 -20.43 -27.28
N LEU A 134 4.92 -21.16 -26.69
CA LEU A 134 3.52 -21.17 -27.16
C LEU A 134 2.85 -19.83 -26.91
N ILE A 135 3.09 -19.20 -25.76
CA ILE A 135 2.55 -17.86 -25.45
C ILE A 135 3.12 -16.81 -26.39
N LEU A 136 4.42 -16.85 -26.70
CA LEU A 136 5.03 -15.91 -27.65
C LEU A 136 4.55 -16.14 -29.09
N GLN A 137 4.23 -17.38 -29.45
CA GLN A 137 3.75 -17.73 -30.79
C GLN A 137 2.25 -17.45 -30.98
N GLU A 138 1.42 -17.88 -30.03
CA GLU A 138 -0.04 -17.83 -30.14
C GLU A 138 -0.65 -16.59 -29.48
N GLY A 139 0.05 -15.96 -28.54
CA GLY A 139 -0.55 -15.02 -27.59
C GLY A 139 -1.42 -15.73 -26.54
N ILE A 140 -2.11 -14.94 -25.73
CA ILE A 140 -3.08 -15.43 -24.74
C ILE A 140 -4.45 -14.80 -24.94
N THR A 141 -5.48 -15.50 -24.50
CA THR A 141 -6.83 -14.98 -24.29
C THR A 141 -7.12 -14.92 -22.79
N LEU A 142 -7.52 -13.74 -22.31
CA LEU A 142 -8.01 -13.46 -20.96
C LEU A 142 -9.53 -13.46 -20.96
N LYS A 143 -10.16 -14.36 -20.21
CA LYS A 143 -11.62 -14.49 -20.15
C LYS A 143 -12.11 -14.39 -18.72
N MET A 144 -13.06 -13.48 -18.46
CA MET A 144 -13.74 -13.45 -17.17
C MET A 144 -14.70 -14.63 -17.08
N ILE A 145 -14.45 -15.53 -16.13
CA ILE A 145 -15.27 -16.73 -15.88
C ILE A 145 -16.09 -16.63 -14.58
N LYS A 146 -15.79 -15.64 -13.73
CA LYS A 146 -16.57 -15.24 -12.57
C LYS A 146 -16.46 -13.72 -12.42
N GLY A 147 -17.55 -13.06 -12.06
CA GLY A 147 -17.64 -11.60 -11.91
C GLY A 147 -18.80 -11.05 -12.71
N THR A 148 -19.32 -9.89 -12.29
CA THR A 148 -20.52 -9.25 -12.87
C THR A 148 -20.22 -7.89 -13.49
N LYS A 149 -19.11 -7.25 -13.11
CA LYS A 149 -18.66 -5.98 -13.69
C LYS A 149 -17.37 -6.15 -14.47
N PRO A 150 -17.09 -5.30 -15.47
CA PRO A 150 -15.82 -5.35 -16.18
C PRO A 150 -14.63 -5.20 -15.24
N PHE A 151 -13.56 -5.93 -15.53
CA PHE A 151 -12.27 -5.75 -14.87
C PHE A 151 -11.44 -4.76 -15.69
N TRP A 152 -11.21 -3.58 -15.13
CA TRP A 152 -10.36 -2.56 -15.75
C TRP A 152 -8.93 -2.66 -15.26
N PHE A 153 -7.99 -2.61 -16.19
CA PHE A 153 -6.56 -2.69 -15.91
C PHE A 153 -5.80 -1.66 -16.73
N PHE A 154 -4.62 -1.26 -16.24
CA PHE A 154 -3.81 -0.27 -16.94
C PHE A 154 -3.26 -0.84 -18.24
N ALA A 155 -3.34 -0.06 -19.30
CA ALA A 155 -2.89 -0.42 -20.64
C ALA A 155 -2.18 0.78 -21.27
N SER A 156 -1.44 0.57 -22.35
CA SER A 156 -0.81 1.65 -23.10
C SER A 156 -1.19 1.60 -24.57
N THR A 157 -1.41 2.77 -25.18
CA THR A 157 -1.59 2.96 -26.64
C THR A 157 -0.28 3.25 -27.37
N THR A 158 0.75 3.74 -26.66
CA THR A 158 2.03 4.19 -27.22
C THR A 158 3.21 3.91 -26.27
N VAL A 159 4.44 4.02 -26.77
CA VAL A 159 5.67 3.82 -25.96
C VAL A 159 5.83 4.91 -24.87
N SER A 160 5.07 6.01 -24.93
CA SER A 160 5.16 7.15 -24.00
C SER A 160 3.96 7.27 -23.04
N SER A 161 3.55 6.17 -22.42
CA SER A 161 2.55 6.24 -21.35
C SER A 161 3.19 6.67 -20.02
N ASP A 162 2.51 7.57 -19.31
CA ASP A 162 2.87 7.96 -17.93
C ASP A 162 2.62 6.84 -16.91
N VAL A 163 2.02 5.72 -17.35
CA VAL A 163 1.83 4.51 -16.53
C VAL A 163 3.20 3.84 -16.32
N PRO A 164 3.59 3.54 -15.07
CA PRO A 164 4.76 2.71 -14.80
C PRO A 164 4.70 1.39 -15.59
N LYS A 165 5.80 1.02 -16.25
CA LYS A 165 5.89 -0.21 -17.06
C LYS A 165 5.46 -1.46 -16.29
N GLU A 166 5.63 -1.46 -14.98
CA GLU A 166 5.32 -2.59 -14.10
C GLU A 166 3.83 -2.69 -13.75
N PHE A 167 3.05 -1.66 -14.06
CA PHE A 167 1.59 -1.70 -14.00
C PHE A 167 0.95 -2.07 -15.33
N LEU A 168 1.67 -1.89 -16.45
CA LEU A 168 1.22 -2.37 -17.77
C LEU A 168 1.23 -3.91 -17.81
N PRO A 169 0.43 -4.56 -18.68
CA PRO A 169 0.41 -6.01 -18.78
C PRO A 169 1.71 -6.50 -19.40
N HIS A 170 2.35 -7.48 -18.77
CA HIS A 170 3.65 -7.98 -19.23
C HIS A 170 3.91 -9.41 -18.77
N LEU A 171 4.89 -10.04 -19.43
CA LEU A 171 5.62 -11.19 -18.91
C LEU A 171 6.91 -10.67 -18.29
N LEU A 172 7.06 -10.81 -16.97
CA LEU A 172 8.29 -10.49 -16.26
C LEU A 172 9.20 -11.71 -16.31
N ILE A 173 10.39 -11.52 -16.86
CA ILE A 173 11.44 -12.54 -16.90
C ILE A 173 12.57 -12.09 -15.99
N ALA A 174 12.96 -12.99 -15.11
CA ALA A 174 13.92 -12.75 -14.06
C ALA A 174 15.06 -13.77 -14.19
N GLU A 175 16.19 -13.35 -14.77
CA GLU A 175 17.35 -14.22 -14.96
C GLU A 175 18.50 -13.87 -14.03
N GLY A 176 19.09 -14.89 -13.39
CA GLY A 176 20.25 -14.73 -12.51
C GLY A 176 19.91 -14.56 -11.03
N LYS A 177 20.90 -14.14 -10.24
CA LYS A 177 20.73 -13.89 -8.80
C LYS A 177 20.27 -12.45 -8.58
N PHE A 178 19.10 -12.29 -7.98
CA PHE A 178 18.57 -10.99 -7.60
C PHE A 178 19.14 -10.56 -6.24
N ASN A 179 19.38 -9.26 -6.09
CA ASN A 179 19.76 -8.70 -4.81
C ASN A 179 18.51 -8.55 -3.92
N ASN A 180 18.65 -8.82 -2.63
CA ASN A 180 17.62 -8.55 -1.61
C ASN A 180 17.32 -7.05 -1.43
N ASP A 181 17.94 -6.16 -2.21
CA ASP A 181 17.73 -4.73 -2.19
C ASP A 181 16.83 -4.20 -3.33
N GLU A 182 16.37 -5.05 -4.26
CA GLU A 182 15.56 -4.57 -5.41
C GLU A 182 14.28 -3.87 -4.96
N TRP A 183 13.72 -4.24 -3.80
CA TRP A 183 12.58 -3.56 -3.20
C TRP A 183 12.83 -2.08 -2.90
N LYS A 184 14.08 -1.65 -2.69
CA LYS A 184 14.42 -0.23 -2.52
C LYS A 184 14.33 0.51 -3.84
N ASN A 185 14.81 -0.07 -4.92
CA ASN A 185 14.63 0.52 -6.24
C ASN A 185 13.12 0.61 -6.54
N ARG A 186 12.37 -0.44 -6.19
CA ARG A 186 10.91 -0.43 -6.32
C ARG A 186 10.25 0.69 -5.51
N LEU A 187 10.54 0.79 -4.22
CA LEU A 187 10.01 1.84 -3.34
C LEU A 187 10.41 3.24 -3.82
N LEU A 188 11.64 3.41 -4.27
CA LEU A 188 12.18 4.66 -4.79
C LEU A 188 11.98 4.78 -6.31
N SER A 189 10.81 4.34 -6.77
CA SER A 189 10.34 4.51 -8.14
C SER A 189 8.86 4.86 -8.12
N PHE A 190 8.39 5.41 -9.23
CA PHE A 190 6.99 5.73 -9.40
C PHE A 190 6.08 4.49 -9.44
N ALA A 191 6.64 3.29 -9.64
CA ALA A 191 5.91 2.03 -9.57
C ALA A 191 5.52 1.61 -8.13
N SER A 192 5.86 2.42 -7.12
CA SER A 192 5.38 2.25 -5.75
C SER A 192 4.11 3.05 -5.43
N ILE A 193 3.69 3.97 -6.32
CA ILE A 193 2.51 4.80 -6.09
C ILE A 193 1.28 3.94 -5.82
N SER A 194 0.48 4.37 -4.86
CA SER A 194 -0.64 3.62 -4.32
C SER A 194 -1.90 4.47 -4.20
N THR A 195 -3.05 3.84 -3.96
CA THR A 195 -4.31 4.57 -3.70
C THR A 195 -4.12 5.68 -2.67
N PHE A 196 -4.59 6.89 -2.98
CA PHE A 196 -4.52 8.02 -2.05
C PHE A 196 -5.22 7.69 -0.73
N GLY A 197 -4.58 8.09 0.37
CA GLY A 197 -5.03 7.84 1.73
C GLY A 197 -4.07 6.93 2.47
N TRP A 198 -4.55 5.94 3.21
CA TRP A 198 -3.70 5.13 4.09
C TRP A 198 -2.61 4.36 3.32
N MET A 199 -2.90 3.89 2.10
CA MET A 199 -1.93 3.15 1.29
C MET A 199 -0.79 4.06 0.82
N GLU A 200 -1.11 5.15 0.13
CA GLU A 200 -0.09 6.12 -0.29
C GLU A 200 0.62 6.75 0.90
N GLY A 201 -0.09 7.00 2.00
CA GLY A 201 0.52 7.47 3.24
C GLY A 201 1.59 6.53 3.80
N CYS A 202 1.44 5.22 3.63
CA CYS A 202 2.50 4.26 3.98
C CYS A 202 3.72 4.40 3.06
N VAL A 203 3.48 4.48 1.74
CA VAL A 203 4.54 4.65 0.74
C VAL A 203 5.33 5.93 1.02
N LEU A 204 4.64 7.05 1.18
CA LEU A 204 5.22 8.36 1.50
C LEU A 204 6.03 8.33 2.81
N ASP A 205 5.53 7.70 3.88
CA ASP A 205 6.27 7.60 5.15
C ASP A 205 7.54 6.73 5.02
N GLY A 206 7.48 5.67 4.20
CA GLY A 206 8.63 4.85 3.86
C GLY A 206 9.69 5.61 3.05
N ILE A 207 9.29 6.28 1.97
CA ILE A 207 10.18 7.10 1.15
C ILE A 207 10.77 8.24 1.99
N SER A 208 9.94 8.94 2.78
CA SER A 208 10.37 10.02 3.68
C SER A 208 11.36 9.55 4.75
N SER A 209 11.24 8.30 5.21
CA SER A 209 12.23 7.71 6.13
C SER A 209 13.61 7.53 5.49
N LEU A 210 13.66 7.29 4.17
CA LEU A 210 14.90 7.13 3.40
C LEU A 210 15.44 8.45 2.81
N SER A 211 14.56 9.43 2.55
CA SER A 211 14.90 10.70 1.86
C SER A 211 16.00 11.49 2.55
N LYS A 212 16.07 11.45 3.88
CA LYS A 212 17.13 12.12 4.67
C LYS A 212 18.55 11.70 4.30
N LYS A 213 18.72 10.53 3.69
CA LYS A 213 20.03 9.96 3.34
C LYS A 213 20.27 9.90 1.83
N HIS A 214 19.24 10.11 1.00
CA HIS A 214 19.31 9.87 -0.44
C HIS A 214 18.54 10.93 -1.22
N ILE A 215 19.24 11.70 -2.05
CA ILE A 215 18.64 12.75 -2.90
C ILE A 215 17.54 12.21 -3.81
N LYS A 216 17.75 11.04 -4.43
CA LYS A 216 16.74 10.40 -5.27
C LYS A 216 15.47 10.02 -4.50
N ALA A 217 15.58 9.67 -3.22
CA ALA A 217 14.39 9.41 -2.41
C ALA A 217 13.61 10.71 -2.11
N GLN A 218 14.29 11.85 -2.01
CA GLN A 218 13.63 13.16 -1.92
C GLN A 218 12.93 13.54 -3.24
N GLU A 219 13.57 13.30 -4.39
CA GLU A 219 12.97 13.55 -5.71
C GLU A 219 11.70 12.70 -5.92
N ILE A 220 11.77 11.40 -5.62
CA ILE A 220 10.63 10.49 -5.72
C ILE A 220 9.54 10.86 -4.72
N LEU A 221 9.90 11.28 -3.49
CA LEU A 221 8.92 11.77 -2.53
C LEU A 221 8.12 12.96 -3.06
N ASN A 222 8.81 13.95 -3.62
CA ASN A 222 8.17 15.13 -4.21
C ASN A 222 7.31 14.74 -5.41
N LEU A 223 7.79 13.84 -6.28
CA LEU A 223 7.02 13.34 -7.41
C LEU A 223 5.68 12.71 -6.96
N HIS A 224 5.69 11.90 -5.90
CA HIS A 224 4.48 11.31 -5.35
C HIS A 224 3.53 12.35 -4.75
N LEU A 225 4.07 13.29 -3.96
CA LEU A 225 3.27 14.37 -3.37
C LEU A 225 2.63 15.22 -4.46
N ASP A 226 3.38 15.63 -5.48
CA ASP A 226 2.88 16.46 -6.59
C ASP A 226 1.75 15.77 -7.37
N LYS A 227 1.78 14.44 -7.50
CA LYS A 227 0.71 13.70 -8.18
C LYS A 227 -0.66 13.83 -7.51
N TYR A 228 -0.69 14.06 -6.20
CA TYR A 228 -1.94 14.24 -5.46
C TYR A 228 -2.19 15.70 -5.04
N PHE A 229 -1.12 16.46 -4.77
CA PHE A 229 -1.15 17.79 -4.16
C PHE A 229 -0.67 18.94 -5.07
N ALA A 230 -0.50 18.71 -6.38
CA ALA A 230 -0.06 19.76 -7.31
C ALA A 230 -0.90 21.05 -7.20
N ASN A 231 -0.28 22.20 -7.49
CA ASN A 231 -0.93 23.51 -7.54
C ASN A 231 -1.72 23.88 -6.27
N ASN A 232 -1.22 23.48 -5.09
CA ASN A 232 -1.86 23.71 -3.78
C ASN A 232 -3.26 23.10 -3.65
N THR A 233 -3.65 22.16 -4.50
CA THR A 233 -4.95 21.49 -4.47
C THR A 233 -4.82 20.03 -3.98
N LEU A 234 -5.91 19.27 -3.98
CA LEU A 234 -5.90 17.82 -3.78
C LEU A 234 -6.80 17.17 -4.82
N VAL A 235 -6.23 16.26 -5.61
CA VAL A 235 -6.99 15.50 -6.62
C VAL A 235 -6.64 14.02 -6.54
N TYR A 236 -7.65 13.18 -6.38
CA TYR A 236 -7.50 11.72 -6.38
C TYR A 236 -8.83 11.03 -6.63
N GLU A 237 -8.77 9.75 -6.97
CA GLU A 237 -9.91 8.86 -7.12
C GLU A 237 -10.22 8.20 -5.78
N ASN A 238 -11.42 8.45 -5.27
CA ASN A 238 -11.85 7.85 -4.00
C ASN A 238 -12.18 6.36 -4.17
N LEU A 239 -12.51 5.70 -3.07
CA LEU A 239 -12.79 4.25 -3.03
C LEU A 239 -14.03 3.79 -3.80
N ASN A 240 -14.76 4.72 -4.45
CA ASN A 240 -15.94 4.47 -5.28
C ASN A 240 -15.67 4.73 -6.77
N ASN A 241 -14.41 4.80 -7.21
CA ASN A 241 -14.05 5.12 -8.61
C ASN A 241 -14.52 6.51 -9.05
N LYS A 242 -14.62 7.47 -8.12
CA LYS A 242 -14.98 8.85 -8.41
C LYS A 242 -13.85 9.81 -8.05
N ARG A 243 -13.57 10.75 -8.96
CA ARG A 243 -12.63 11.83 -8.73
C ARG A 243 -13.14 12.75 -7.61
N SER A 244 -12.28 12.97 -6.64
CA SER A 244 -12.46 13.92 -5.55
C SER A 244 -11.51 15.09 -5.78
N PHE A 245 -12.05 16.30 -5.65
CA PHE A 245 -11.32 17.55 -5.81
C PHE A 245 -11.43 18.32 -4.49
N GLU A 246 -10.30 18.69 -3.90
CA GLU A 246 -10.20 19.46 -2.65
C GLU A 246 -11.13 18.91 -1.57
N LYS A 247 -11.20 17.57 -1.47
CA LYS A 247 -12.09 16.91 -0.52
C LYS A 247 -11.42 15.67 0.04
N ILE A 248 -11.40 15.60 1.36
CA ILE A 248 -11.00 14.42 2.11
C ILE A 248 -12.27 13.59 2.32
N THR A 249 -12.25 12.32 1.92
CA THR A 249 -13.47 11.48 1.96
C THR A 249 -13.56 10.58 3.19
N THR A 250 -12.43 10.29 3.85
CA THR A 250 -12.37 9.38 5.01
C THR A 250 -11.25 9.79 5.97
N VAL A 251 -11.35 9.44 7.24
CA VAL A 251 -10.29 9.61 8.26
C VAL A 251 -9.01 8.84 7.90
N GLU A 252 -9.13 7.74 7.15
CA GLU A 252 -7.98 7.00 6.64
C GLU A 252 -7.21 7.78 5.55
N SER A 253 -7.78 8.87 5.02
CA SER A 253 -7.13 9.72 4.01
C SER A 253 -6.17 10.76 4.60
N ILE A 254 -6.01 10.81 5.93
CA ILE A 254 -5.22 11.84 6.61
C ILE A 254 -3.72 11.51 6.68
N LEU A 255 -3.31 10.24 6.55
CA LEU A 255 -1.91 9.83 6.66
C LEU A 255 -0.94 10.60 5.72
N PRO A 256 -1.23 10.82 4.43
CA PRO A 256 -0.36 11.59 3.53
C PRO A 256 -0.06 13.02 4.03
N PHE A 257 -0.97 13.63 4.80
CA PHE A 257 -0.80 14.99 5.29
C PHE A 257 0.29 15.11 6.36
N ALA A 258 0.66 14.03 7.05
CA ALA A 258 1.85 14.03 7.90
C ALA A 258 3.11 14.34 7.09
N ILE A 259 3.23 13.70 5.93
CA ILE A 259 4.41 13.83 5.06
C ILE A 259 4.37 15.14 4.28
N LEU A 260 3.17 15.58 3.85
CA LEU A 260 2.99 16.90 3.27
C LEU A 260 3.41 18.00 4.26
N ALA A 261 2.96 17.95 5.52
CA ALA A 261 3.34 18.94 6.53
C ALA A 261 4.85 18.91 6.85
N ALA A 262 5.47 17.73 6.80
CA ALA A 262 6.91 17.59 7.00
C ALA A 262 7.73 18.15 5.83
N THR A 263 7.18 18.17 4.63
CA THR A 263 7.87 18.58 3.38
C THR A 263 7.56 20.04 3.01
N ASN A 264 6.31 20.47 3.15
CA ASN A 264 5.81 21.81 2.87
C ASN A 264 4.75 22.21 3.91
N ALA A 265 5.20 22.80 5.02
CA ALA A 265 4.34 23.24 6.12
C ALA A 265 3.41 24.41 5.78
N GLN A 266 3.56 25.04 4.60
CA GLN A 266 2.71 26.15 4.13
C GLN A 266 1.68 25.71 3.09
N HIS A 267 1.57 24.41 2.82
CA HIS A 267 0.65 23.92 1.81
C HIS A 267 -0.82 24.16 2.20
N ALA A 268 -1.61 24.73 1.28
CA ALA A 268 -2.99 25.18 1.57
C ALA A 268 -3.90 24.06 2.08
N MET A 269 -3.72 22.83 1.57
CA MET A 269 -4.49 21.66 1.97
C MET A 269 -4.30 21.22 3.44
N LEU A 270 -3.28 21.70 4.16
CA LEU A 270 -3.05 21.32 5.56
C LEU A 270 -4.18 21.80 6.48
N GLN A 271 -4.68 23.03 6.25
CA GLN A 271 -5.80 23.56 7.03
C GLN A 271 -7.06 22.72 6.81
N GLN A 272 -7.30 22.30 5.57
CA GLN A 272 -8.45 21.47 5.25
C GLN A 272 -8.40 20.09 5.94
N ALA A 273 -7.21 19.50 6.11
CA ALA A 273 -7.05 18.27 6.88
C ALA A 273 -7.34 18.47 8.37
N ILE A 274 -6.93 19.61 8.94
CA ILE A 274 -7.23 19.97 10.32
C ILE A 274 -8.74 20.16 10.53
N ASP A 275 -9.40 20.89 9.64
CA ASP A 275 -10.84 21.14 9.71
C ASP A 275 -11.63 19.83 9.54
N PHE A 276 -11.20 18.96 8.62
CA PHE A 276 -11.75 17.61 8.48
C PHE A 276 -11.63 16.82 9.80
N CYS A 277 -10.45 16.81 10.44
CA CYS A 277 -10.28 16.13 11.71
C CYS A 277 -11.18 16.71 12.82
N LYS A 278 -11.27 18.04 12.92
CA LYS A 278 -12.10 18.73 13.93
C LYS A 278 -13.59 18.44 13.76
N THR A 279 -14.07 18.39 12.53
CA THR A 279 -15.49 18.08 12.21
C THR A 279 -15.88 16.63 12.49
N HIS A 280 -14.92 15.71 12.47
CA HIS A 280 -15.14 14.29 12.78
C HIS A 280 -14.89 13.96 14.27
N ALA A 281 -14.39 14.92 15.04
CA ALA A 281 -14.19 14.80 16.47
C ALA A 281 -15.52 14.92 17.23
N ASN A 282 -15.73 14.06 18.22
CA ASN A 282 -16.80 14.23 19.20
C ASN A 282 -16.40 15.27 20.28
N ALA A 283 -17.26 15.47 21.29
CA ALA A 283 -17.01 16.42 22.37
C ALA A 283 -15.71 16.13 23.16
N GLU A 284 -15.27 14.87 23.22
CA GLU A 284 -14.02 14.45 23.87
C GLU A 284 -12.80 14.47 22.93
N GLY A 285 -12.93 14.96 21.69
CA GLY A 285 -11.85 15.03 20.72
C GLY A 285 -11.54 13.70 20.01
N VAL A 286 -12.41 12.69 20.14
CA VAL A 286 -12.24 11.38 19.49
C VAL A 286 -12.78 11.45 18.07
N ILE A 287 -11.95 11.10 17.09
CA ILE A 287 -12.25 11.18 15.65
C ILE A 287 -12.71 9.80 15.14
N ALA A 288 -13.74 9.77 14.28
CA ALA A 288 -14.24 8.58 13.58
C ALA A 288 -14.96 8.98 12.28
N ASP A 289 -14.98 8.11 11.26
CA ASP A 289 -15.69 8.37 9.98
C ASP A 289 -17.22 8.47 10.13
N GLU A 290 -17.80 7.56 10.89
CA GLU A 290 -19.26 7.45 11.04
C GLU A 290 -19.79 8.45 12.09
N THR A 291 -21.10 8.72 12.11
CA THR A 291 -21.73 9.67 13.05
C THR A 291 -22.75 8.99 13.95
N GLY A 292 -23.14 9.66 15.05
CA GLY A 292 -24.12 9.15 16.00
C GLY A 292 -23.75 7.77 16.57
N ASN A 293 -24.72 6.86 16.62
CA ASN A 293 -24.52 5.49 17.15
C ASN A 293 -23.70 4.56 16.24
N ASN A 294 -23.32 5.04 15.05
CA ASN A 294 -22.55 4.28 14.08
C ASN A 294 -21.04 4.53 14.20
N ARG A 295 -20.63 5.55 14.98
CA ARG A 295 -19.22 5.85 15.26
C ARG A 295 -18.43 4.59 15.66
N ARG A 296 -17.41 4.29 14.85
CA ARG A 296 -16.54 3.13 15.00
C ARG A 296 -15.08 3.57 15.07
N LEU A 297 -14.37 3.10 16.09
CA LEU A 297 -12.94 3.35 16.25
C LEU A 297 -12.16 2.16 15.71
N LYS A 298 -11.08 2.48 15.01
CA LYS A 298 -10.22 1.52 14.31
C LYS A 298 -8.77 1.69 14.76
N THR A 299 -8.02 0.59 14.84
CA THR A 299 -6.56 0.62 15.14
C THR A 299 -5.77 1.43 14.11
N GLU A 300 -6.23 1.42 12.86
CA GLU A 300 -5.76 2.19 11.71
C GLU A 300 -5.51 3.65 12.09
N GLU A 301 -6.45 4.25 12.82
CA GLU A 301 -6.47 5.68 13.17
C GLU A 301 -5.41 6.05 14.24
N CYS A 302 -4.75 5.09 14.87
CA CYS A 302 -3.51 5.36 15.59
C CYS A 302 -2.44 5.87 14.63
N TYR A 303 -2.38 5.30 13.42
CA TYR A 303 -1.42 5.67 12.40
C TYR A 303 -1.97 6.68 11.39
N THR A 304 -3.22 6.57 10.97
CA THR A 304 -3.80 7.45 9.95
C THR A 304 -4.32 8.78 10.49
N ILE A 305 -4.54 8.91 11.81
CA ILE A 305 -5.04 10.15 12.43
C ILE A 305 -4.08 10.66 13.51
N SER A 306 -3.78 9.85 14.52
CA SER A 306 -3.02 10.32 15.69
C SER A 306 -1.59 10.74 15.32
N TYR A 307 -0.91 9.96 14.47
CA TYR A 307 0.41 10.31 13.98
C TYR A 307 0.41 11.61 13.13
N PRO A 308 -0.45 11.77 12.11
CA PRO A 308 -0.55 13.03 11.37
C PRO A 308 -0.87 14.24 12.23
N LEU A 309 -1.81 14.13 13.18
CA LEU A 309 -2.12 15.21 14.11
C LEU A 309 -0.92 15.59 14.97
N ALA A 310 -0.14 14.61 15.44
CA ALA A 310 1.07 14.86 16.21
C ALA A 310 2.15 15.57 15.37
N ILE A 311 2.30 15.21 14.09
CA ILE A 311 3.21 15.90 13.17
C ILE A 311 2.73 17.32 12.87
N LEU A 312 1.43 17.50 12.58
CA LEU A 312 0.84 18.82 12.35
C LEU A 312 1.01 19.73 13.58
N ALA A 313 0.78 19.20 14.78
CA ALA A 313 0.99 19.92 16.03
C ALA A 313 2.43 20.47 16.13
N GLN A 314 3.43 19.62 15.85
CA GLN A 314 4.84 19.98 15.89
C GLN A 314 5.21 20.98 14.78
N LYS A 315 4.79 20.72 13.54
CA LYS A 315 5.21 21.50 12.35
C LYS A 315 4.53 22.85 12.26
N LEU A 316 3.27 22.93 12.69
CA LEU A 316 2.46 24.15 12.65
C LEU A 316 2.45 24.89 14.00
N LYS A 317 3.10 24.33 15.04
CA LYS A 317 3.14 24.87 16.41
C LYS A 317 1.72 25.05 16.99
N GLN A 318 0.86 24.07 16.76
CA GLN A 318 -0.55 24.05 17.18
C GLN A 318 -0.75 22.97 18.27
N PRO A 319 -0.54 23.29 19.56
CA PRO A 319 -0.57 22.30 20.65
C PRO A 319 -1.92 21.61 20.84
N GLU A 320 -3.02 22.24 20.42
CA GLU A 320 -4.36 21.64 20.45
C GLU A 320 -4.47 20.39 19.57
N LEU A 321 -3.70 20.31 18.48
CA LEU A 321 -3.66 19.12 17.62
C LEU A 321 -2.96 17.95 18.33
N ALA A 322 -2.00 18.22 19.21
CA ALA A 322 -1.39 17.19 20.05
C ALA A 322 -2.40 16.66 21.08
N HIS A 323 -3.29 17.51 21.61
CA HIS A 323 -4.39 17.04 22.47
C HIS A 323 -5.36 16.11 21.72
N LEU A 324 -5.72 16.44 20.48
CA LEU A 324 -6.53 15.55 19.64
C LEU A 324 -5.82 14.22 19.36
N ALA A 325 -4.53 14.24 19.03
CA ALA A 325 -3.75 13.01 18.84
C ALA A 325 -3.78 12.11 20.09
N ILE A 326 -3.57 12.69 21.27
CA ILE A 326 -3.59 11.97 22.55
C ILE A 326 -4.99 11.42 22.86
N ALA A 327 -6.05 12.22 22.66
CA ALA A 327 -7.42 11.79 22.86
C ALA A 327 -7.76 10.57 22.00
N ASN A 328 -7.33 10.59 20.74
CA ASN A 328 -7.54 9.48 19.81
C ASN A 328 -6.81 8.21 20.22
N LEU A 329 -5.53 8.29 20.64
CA LEU A 329 -4.80 7.14 21.16
C LEU A 329 -5.49 6.57 22.39
N LYS A 330 -5.80 7.39 23.40
CA LYS A 330 -6.46 6.95 24.64
C LYS A 330 -7.78 6.22 24.39
N ALA A 331 -8.61 6.74 23.48
CA ALA A 331 -9.89 6.12 23.16
C ALA A 331 -9.71 4.71 22.58
N ARG A 332 -8.69 4.51 21.74
CA ARG A 332 -8.37 3.23 21.11
C ARG A 332 -7.73 2.25 22.09
N VAL A 333 -6.84 2.70 22.98
CA VAL A 333 -6.35 1.88 24.09
C VAL A 333 -7.53 1.36 24.91
N ARG A 334 -8.40 2.26 25.40
CA ARG A 334 -9.55 1.90 26.25
C ARG A 334 -10.48 0.88 25.59
N LEU A 335 -10.79 1.08 24.31
CA LEU A 335 -11.82 0.32 23.62
C LEU A 335 -11.28 -0.98 23.02
N LEU A 336 -10.07 -0.95 22.44
CA LEU A 336 -9.55 -1.99 21.57
C LEU A 336 -8.47 -2.86 22.21
N ALA A 337 -7.75 -2.38 23.24
CA ALA A 337 -6.81 -3.20 23.99
C ALA A 337 -7.55 -3.91 25.15
N LYS A 338 -7.42 -5.24 25.18
CA LYS A 338 -7.95 -6.15 26.21
C LYS A 338 -6.87 -7.15 26.59
N PRO A 339 -6.97 -7.85 27.74
CA PRO A 339 -6.00 -8.87 28.10
C PRO A 339 -5.81 -9.89 26.97
N ASN A 340 -4.57 -10.03 26.47
CA ASN A 340 -4.18 -10.91 25.35
C ASN A 340 -4.83 -10.61 23.98
N PHE A 341 -5.50 -9.46 23.83
CA PHE A 341 -6.15 -9.09 22.58
C PHE A 341 -5.99 -7.61 22.24
N ILE A 342 -5.60 -7.34 21.00
CA ILE A 342 -5.71 -6.04 20.36
C ILE A 342 -6.71 -6.19 19.22
N TYR A 343 -7.91 -5.66 19.40
CA TYR A 343 -8.98 -5.74 18.41
C TYR A 343 -8.82 -4.65 17.36
N GLN A 344 -9.07 -4.96 16.09
CA GLN A 344 -8.90 -3.94 15.05
C GLN A 344 -9.96 -2.84 15.15
N ASN A 345 -11.20 -3.15 15.52
CA ASN A 345 -12.23 -2.13 15.57
C ASN A 345 -13.32 -2.41 16.62
N ALA A 346 -14.08 -1.37 16.96
CA ALA A 346 -15.29 -1.46 17.77
C ALA A 346 -16.18 -0.24 17.54
N LYS A 347 -17.51 -0.40 17.58
CA LYS A 347 -18.40 0.74 17.78
C LYS A 347 -18.16 1.35 19.16
N GLU A 348 -18.32 2.66 19.31
CA GLU A 348 -18.07 3.33 20.60
C GLU A 348 -18.89 2.75 21.76
N LYS A 349 -20.06 2.16 21.47
CA LYS A 349 -20.94 1.45 22.41
C LYS A 349 -21.12 -0.04 22.10
N GLY A 350 -20.19 -0.64 21.38
CA GLY A 350 -20.28 -2.03 20.91
C GLY A 350 -19.15 -2.92 21.42
N ASN A 351 -19.24 -4.19 21.06
CA ASN A 351 -18.18 -5.16 21.29
C ASN A 351 -17.06 -4.98 20.26
N PRO A 352 -15.81 -5.23 20.64
CA PRO A 352 -14.70 -5.17 19.71
C PRO A 352 -14.64 -6.40 18.81
N GLU A 353 -14.17 -6.21 17.58
CA GLU A 353 -14.16 -7.19 16.49
C GLU A 353 -12.73 -7.37 15.93
N TYR A 354 -12.46 -8.46 15.19
CA TYR A 354 -11.16 -8.74 14.58
C TYR A 354 -9.98 -8.75 15.59
N GLY A 355 -10.11 -9.55 16.64
CA GLY A 355 -9.07 -9.70 17.67
C GLY A 355 -7.74 -10.19 17.09
N ASN A 356 -6.65 -9.48 17.36
CA ASN A 356 -5.28 -9.82 16.98
C ASN A 356 -5.04 -9.99 15.47
N TRP A 357 -5.79 -9.25 14.65
CA TRP A 357 -5.49 -9.17 13.22
C TRP A 357 -4.16 -8.42 13.00
N ALA A 358 -3.21 -9.06 12.33
CA ALA A 358 -1.80 -8.67 12.29
C ALA A 358 -1.59 -7.23 11.79
N ARG A 359 -2.27 -6.86 10.71
CA ARG A 359 -2.19 -5.49 10.18
C ARG A 359 -2.84 -4.47 11.11
N GLY A 360 -3.93 -4.81 11.80
CA GLY A 360 -4.52 -3.99 12.87
C GLY A 360 -3.55 -3.75 14.03
N VAL A 361 -2.87 -4.80 14.50
CA VAL A 361 -1.81 -4.69 15.51
C VAL A 361 -0.66 -3.80 15.01
N GLY A 362 -0.24 -3.97 13.74
CA GLY A 362 0.76 -3.14 13.11
C GLY A 362 0.41 -1.65 13.09
N TRP A 363 -0.84 -1.31 12.72
CA TRP A 363 -1.34 0.07 12.77
C TRP A 363 -1.32 0.66 14.18
N TYR A 364 -1.78 -0.12 15.15
CA TYR A 364 -1.82 0.27 16.55
C TYR A 364 -0.41 0.60 17.07
N LEU A 365 0.53 -0.33 16.90
CA LEU A 365 1.91 -0.18 17.36
C LEU A 365 2.65 0.95 16.63
N LEU A 366 2.61 0.96 15.30
CA LEU A 366 3.36 1.94 14.50
C LEU A 366 2.82 3.36 14.72
N GLY A 367 1.50 3.51 14.72
CA GLY A 367 0.81 4.77 15.00
C GLY A 367 1.15 5.34 16.37
N MET A 368 1.11 4.50 17.40
CA MET A 368 1.46 4.91 18.76
C MET A 368 2.94 5.27 18.87
N ALA A 369 3.85 4.45 18.34
CA ALA A 369 5.29 4.73 18.37
C ALA A 369 5.66 6.03 17.63
N LYS A 370 5.07 6.25 16.45
CA LYS A 370 5.31 7.47 15.64
C LYS A 370 4.74 8.72 16.29
N SER A 371 3.55 8.63 16.90
CA SER A 371 2.94 9.74 17.65
C SER A 371 3.76 10.11 18.88
N LEU A 372 4.09 9.12 19.73
CA LEU A 372 4.84 9.34 20.98
C LEU A 372 6.27 9.84 20.74
N ALA A 373 6.85 9.61 19.56
CA ALA A 373 8.17 10.12 19.22
C ALA A 373 8.21 11.64 19.00
N VAL A 374 7.05 12.31 18.83
CA VAL A 374 6.96 13.76 18.58
C VAL A 374 6.04 14.50 19.55
N LEU A 375 5.15 13.79 20.26
CA LEU A 375 4.30 14.37 21.30
C LEU A 375 5.11 14.79 22.55
N PRO A 376 4.65 15.80 23.31
CA PRO A 376 5.28 16.19 24.57
C PRO A 376 5.32 15.04 25.58
N ASN A 377 6.43 14.90 26.30
CA ASN A 377 6.55 13.91 27.38
C ASN A 377 5.84 14.42 28.64
N ASN A 378 4.70 13.82 28.96
CA ASN A 378 3.91 14.05 30.18
C ASN A 378 3.32 12.72 30.70
N GLU A 379 2.66 12.78 31.86
CA GLU A 379 2.05 11.61 32.52
C GLU A 379 1.16 10.78 31.58
N VAL A 380 0.31 11.44 30.78
CA VAL A 380 -0.60 10.76 29.84
C VAL A 380 0.18 10.02 28.74
N THR A 381 1.20 10.64 28.17
CA THR A 381 2.05 9.99 27.15
C THR A 381 2.93 8.88 27.73
N GLN A 382 3.25 8.93 29.02
CA GLN A 382 3.95 7.85 29.72
C GLN A 382 3.06 6.61 29.88
N LEU A 383 1.77 6.80 30.18
CA LEU A 383 0.79 5.70 30.19
C LEU A 383 0.62 5.08 28.81
N LEU A 384 0.52 5.90 27.76
CA LEU A 384 0.49 5.41 26.38
C LEU A 384 1.78 4.68 25.98
N ARG A 385 2.93 5.10 26.50
CA ARG A 385 4.20 4.41 26.29
C ARG A 385 4.25 3.06 27.00
N ALA A 386 3.70 2.94 28.21
CA ALA A 386 3.59 1.67 28.90
C ALA A 386 2.68 0.69 28.12
N GLU A 387 1.57 1.20 27.57
CA GLU A 387 0.71 0.42 26.65
C GLU A 387 1.47 -0.03 25.40
N LEU A 388 2.24 0.85 24.76
CA LEU A 388 3.07 0.50 23.61
C LEU A 388 4.04 -0.65 23.94
N GLN A 389 4.63 -0.65 25.14
CA GLN A 389 5.54 -1.70 25.60
C GLN A 389 4.81 -3.03 25.79
N MET A 390 3.67 -3.04 26.48
CA MET A 390 2.86 -4.24 26.66
C MET A 390 2.38 -4.83 25.33
N ALA A 391 1.91 -3.98 24.41
CA ALA A 391 1.45 -4.40 23.10
C ALA A 391 2.60 -4.93 22.22
N ALA A 392 3.80 -4.35 22.32
CA ALA A 392 4.99 -4.83 21.63
C ALA A 392 5.45 -6.20 22.15
N GLU A 393 5.46 -6.38 23.48
CA GLU A 393 5.77 -7.67 24.12
C GLU A 393 4.76 -8.74 23.67
N PHE A 394 3.47 -8.42 23.72
CA PHE A 394 2.41 -9.29 23.22
C PHE A 394 2.63 -9.69 21.75
N ALA A 395 2.94 -8.74 20.86
CA ALA A 395 3.21 -9.08 19.47
C ALA A 395 4.43 -10.02 19.35
N ILE A 396 5.50 -9.80 20.12
CA ILE A 396 6.71 -10.62 20.09
C ILE A 396 6.44 -12.07 20.53
N THR A 397 5.56 -12.31 21.52
CA THR A 397 5.24 -13.69 21.96
C THR A 397 4.58 -14.53 20.87
N HIS A 398 3.93 -13.88 19.89
CA HIS A 398 3.31 -14.52 18.74
C HIS A 398 4.21 -14.60 17.49
N GLN A 399 5.46 -14.13 17.57
CA GLN A 399 6.39 -14.19 16.43
C GLN A 399 6.76 -15.63 16.09
N GLN A 400 6.60 -16.00 14.82
CA GLN A 400 6.87 -17.35 14.34
C GLN A 400 8.38 -17.64 14.24
N LYS A 401 8.74 -18.93 14.06
CA LYS A 401 10.15 -19.36 13.91
C LYS A 401 10.85 -18.67 12.73
N ASN A 402 10.14 -18.46 11.63
CA ASN A 402 10.64 -17.73 10.45
C ASN A 402 10.72 -16.20 10.64
N GLY A 403 10.34 -15.66 11.81
CA GLY A 403 10.36 -14.24 12.12
C GLY A 403 9.11 -13.45 11.73
N LEU A 404 8.13 -14.11 11.09
CA LEU A 404 6.91 -13.47 10.60
C LEU A 404 5.74 -13.71 11.56
N TRP A 405 4.59 -13.12 11.23
CA TRP A 405 3.35 -13.27 11.96
C TRP A 405 2.24 -13.82 11.06
N ASN A 406 1.37 -14.65 11.63
CA ASN A 406 0.14 -15.10 10.98
C ASN A 406 -0.86 -13.94 10.90
N ASN A 407 -1.79 -13.97 9.92
CA ASN A 407 -2.73 -12.88 9.70
C ASN A 407 -3.61 -12.61 10.93
N PHE A 408 -3.89 -13.63 11.74
CA PHE A 408 -4.33 -13.46 13.11
C PHE A 408 -3.25 -14.05 14.03
N LEU A 409 -2.66 -13.22 14.89
CA LEU A 409 -1.39 -13.55 15.57
C LEU A 409 -1.45 -14.87 16.37
N HIS A 410 -2.61 -15.15 16.94
CA HIS A 410 -2.90 -16.30 17.80
C HIS A 410 -3.44 -17.52 17.05
N GLN A 411 -3.55 -17.48 15.72
CA GLN A 411 -4.18 -18.51 14.88
C GLN A 411 -3.30 -18.86 13.68
N ALA A 412 -2.53 -19.93 13.80
CA ALA A 412 -1.56 -20.34 12.78
C ALA A 412 -2.18 -20.74 11.45
N GLU A 413 -3.40 -21.30 11.49
CA GLU A 413 -4.20 -21.72 10.34
C GLU A 413 -4.54 -20.55 9.39
N THR A 414 -4.51 -19.31 9.87
CA THR A 414 -4.77 -18.13 9.04
C THR A 414 -3.60 -17.80 8.09
N GLY A 415 -2.44 -18.42 8.31
CA GLY A 415 -1.23 -18.29 7.49
C GLY A 415 -0.51 -16.96 7.63
N ILE A 416 0.75 -16.89 7.18
CA ILE A 416 1.59 -15.68 7.23
C ILE A 416 0.94 -14.51 6.50
N ASP A 417 0.96 -13.31 7.07
CA ASP A 417 0.66 -12.05 6.41
C ASP A 417 1.91 -11.15 6.41
N THR A 418 2.45 -10.86 5.22
CA THR A 418 3.65 -10.03 5.10
C THR A 418 3.37 -8.55 5.37
N SER A 419 2.13 -8.08 5.20
CA SER A 419 1.78 -6.69 5.52
C SER A 419 1.71 -6.44 7.04
N GLY A 420 1.03 -7.32 7.78
CA GLY A 420 1.06 -7.35 9.24
C GLY A 420 2.48 -7.54 9.79
N SER A 421 3.24 -8.47 9.20
CA SER A 421 4.63 -8.69 9.63
C SER A 421 5.53 -7.47 9.41
N ALA A 422 5.47 -6.85 8.23
CA ALA A 422 6.28 -5.67 7.91
C ALA A 422 5.90 -4.46 8.78
N SER A 423 4.62 -4.23 9.03
CA SER A 423 4.14 -3.13 9.89
C SER A 423 4.49 -3.32 11.36
N ILE A 424 4.31 -4.53 11.92
CA ILE A 424 4.74 -4.85 13.30
C ILE A 424 6.26 -4.68 13.42
N ALA A 425 7.04 -5.24 12.48
CA ALA A 425 8.49 -5.11 12.50
C ALA A 425 8.94 -3.64 12.41
N ALA A 426 8.31 -2.85 11.53
CA ALA A 426 8.56 -1.42 11.41
C ALA A 426 8.29 -0.68 12.73
N ALA A 427 7.19 -1.00 13.42
CA ALA A 427 6.84 -0.41 14.71
C ALA A 427 7.88 -0.75 15.79
N LEU A 428 8.26 -2.03 15.89
CA LEU A 428 9.25 -2.51 16.86
C LEU A 428 10.62 -1.85 16.64
N ALA A 429 11.09 -1.80 15.39
CA ALA A 429 12.36 -1.15 15.05
C ALA A 429 12.30 0.36 15.28
N TYR A 430 11.23 1.03 14.84
CA TYR A 430 11.07 2.46 14.99
C TYR A 430 10.99 2.87 16.46
N GLY A 431 10.13 2.22 17.26
CA GLY A 431 9.98 2.48 18.68
C GLY A 431 11.29 2.30 19.45
N ALA A 432 12.06 1.26 19.13
CA ALA A 432 13.37 1.06 19.74
C ALA A 432 14.41 2.10 19.27
N SER A 433 14.38 2.53 18.01
CA SER A 433 15.24 3.61 17.49
C SER A 433 14.95 4.97 18.14
N LYS A 434 13.76 5.14 18.72
CA LYS A 434 13.32 6.35 19.44
C LYS A 434 13.39 6.21 20.96
N ASN A 435 14.02 5.15 21.47
CA ASN A 435 14.10 4.84 22.89
C ASN A 435 12.72 4.74 23.57
N LEU A 436 11.66 4.40 22.83
CA LEU A 436 10.31 4.15 23.37
C LEU A 436 10.16 2.69 23.79
N LEU A 437 10.77 1.79 23.02
CA LEU A 437 10.80 0.34 23.24
C LEU A 437 12.23 -0.14 23.56
N PRO A 438 12.38 -1.28 24.25
CA PRO A 438 13.69 -1.86 24.53
C PRO A 438 14.39 -2.39 23.26
N ASN A 439 15.70 -2.56 23.33
CA ASN A 439 16.52 -3.04 22.20
C ASN A 439 16.17 -4.46 21.74
N SER A 440 15.57 -5.30 22.59
CA SER A 440 15.08 -6.63 22.21
C SER A 440 14.05 -6.56 21.06
N CYS A 441 13.26 -5.48 20.99
CA CYS A 441 12.33 -5.24 19.89
C CYS A 441 13.03 -5.11 18.53
N LYS A 442 14.26 -4.57 18.47
CA LYS A 442 15.06 -4.53 17.23
C LYS A 442 15.46 -5.92 16.76
N GLN A 443 15.77 -6.83 17.68
CA GLN A 443 16.14 -8.21 17.35
C GLN A 443 14.94 -8.94 16.71
N ALA A 444 13.75 -8.80 17.28
CA ALA A 444 12.51 -9.32 16.71
C ALA A 444 12.23 -8.70 15.33
N ALA A 445 12.40 -7.39 15.17
CA ALA A 445 12.23 -6.71 13.89
C ALA A 445 13.24 -7.19 12.84
N TYR A 446 14.51 -7.39 13.20
CA TYR A 446 15.54 -7.92 12.31
C TYR A 446 15.28 -9.36 11.90
N LYS A 447 14.75 -10.19 12.80
CA LYS A 447 14.29 -11.55 12.48
C LYS A 447 13.17 -11.51 11.44
N SER A 448 12.21 -10.59 11.58
CA SER A 448 11.15 -10.39 10.61
C SER A 448 11.66 -9.90 9.26
N TRP A 449 12.59 -8.94 9.26
CA TRP A 449 13.28 -8.50 8.05
C TRP A 449 13.89 -9.67 7.27
N LYS A 450 14.57 -10.61 7.94
CA LYS A 450 15.10 -11.83 7.30
C LYS A 450 13.98 -12.71 6.74
N GLY A 451 12.88 -12.89 7.47
CA GLY A 451 11.74 -13.67 7.00
C GLY A 451 11.06 -13.08 5.77
N LEU A 452 10.96 -11.75 5.69
CA LEU A 452 10.30 -11.04 4.59
C LEU A 452 11.05 -11.19 3.26
N GLN A 453 12.36 -11.43 3.29
CA GLN A 453 13.18 -11.60 2.07
C GLN A 453 12.68 -12.76 1.19
N ALA A 454 12.10 -13.81 1.78
CA ALA A 454 11.53 -14.94 1.04
C ALA A 454 10.27 -14.58 0.22
N TYR A 455 9.70 -13.40 0.45
CA TYR A 455 8.47 -12.92 -0.18
C TYR A 455 8.71 -11.78 -1.18
N PHE A 456 9.97 -11.45 -1.49
CA PHE A 456 10.24 -10.51 -2.57
C PHE A 456 9.94 -11.16 -3.93
N THR A 457 9.24 -10.42 -4.77
CA THR A 457 9.24 -10.70 -6.22
C THR A 457 10.62 -10.32 -6.77
N PRO A 458 11.05 -10.90 -7.90
CA PRO A 458 12.33 -10.55 -8.50
C PRO A 458 12.50 -9.05 -8.75
N ASP A 459 11.40 -8.37 -9.01
CA ASP A 459 11.35 -6.93 -9.28
C ASP A 459 11.05 -6.05 -8.07
N GLY A 460 11.16 -6.60 -6.85
CA GLY A 460 11.18 -5.84 -5.62
C GLY A 460 9.83 -5.50 -5.00
N PHE A 461 8.72 -6.03 -5.52
CA PHE A 461 7.47 -6.00 -4.77
C PHE A 461 7.49 -7.03 -3.63
N LEU A 462 6.62 -6.84 -2.64
CA LEU A 462 6.39 -7.80 -1.57
C LEU A 462 5.07 -8.54 -1.83
N LYS A 463 5.15 -9.86 -2.02
CA LYS A 463 3.97 -10.73 -2.09
C LYS A 463 3.62 -11.28 -0.71
N GLY A 464 2.58 -12.11 -0.61
CA GLY A 464 2.17 -12.71 0.67
C GLY A 464 1.38 -11.75 1.57
N THR A 465 0.85 -10.66 1.02
CA THR A 465 0.07 -9.65 1.75
C THR A 465 -1.37 -10.11 1.89
N ALA A 466 -1.97 -10.04 3.09
CA ALA A 466 -3.40 -10.25 3.26
C ALA A 466 -4.19 -9.14 2.54
N GLN A 467 -5.21 -9.51 1.77
CA GLN A 467 -6.02 -8.56 1.00
C GLN A 467 -6.68 -7.50 1.89
N VAL A 468 -7.05 -6.35 1.32
CA VAL A 468 -7.89 -5.35 1.98
C VAL A 468 -9.17 -6.00 2.51
N ASN A 469 -9.65 -5.54 3.67
CA ASN A 469 -10.71 -6.20 4.44
C ASN A 469 -12.14 -5.99 3.90
N LYS A 470 -12.29 -5.55 2.63
CA LYS A 470 -13.61 -5.34 1.99
C LYS A 470 -14.46 -6.61 1.92
N GLY A 471 -13.81 -7.78 1.82
CA GLY A 471 -14.46 -9.09 1.88
C GLY A 471 -14.70 -9.63 3.30
N GLY A 472 -14.48 -8.80 4.32
CA GLY A 472 -14.69 -9.14 5.73
C GLY A 472 -13.72 -10.17 6.30
N GLU A 473 -14.05 -10.66 7.49
CA GLU A 473 -13.21 -11.54 8.30
C GLU A 473 -12.94 -12.89 7.64
N ALA A 474 -13.93 -13.45 6.96
CA ALA A 474 -13.78 -14.71 6.23
C ALA A 474 -12.64 -14.63 5.19
N LEU A 475 -12.57 -13.53 4.43
CA LEU A 475 -11.47 -13.32 3.50
C LEU A 475 -10.12 -13.21 4.23
N GLN A 476 -10.08 -12.49 5.36
CA GLN A 476 -8.85 -12.37 6.15
C GLN A 476 -8.38 -13.73 6.68
N ARG A 477 -9.29 -14.60 7.09
CA ARG A 477 -8.96 -15.94 7.62
C ARG A 477 -8.63 -16.97 6.54
N SER A 478 -9.00 -16.73 5.28
CA SER A 478 -8.91 -17.70 4.19
C SER A 478 -7.50 -18.12 3.74
N GLY A 479 -6.46 -17.41 4.16
CA GLY A 479 -5.11 -17.60 3.63
C GLY A 479 -4.86 -16.97 2.25
N PHE A 480 -5.86 -16.31 1.64
CA PHE A 480 -5.68 -15.59 0.36
C PHE A 480 -4.66 -14.45 0.49
N ARG A 481 -3.69 -14.38 -0.43
CA ARG A 481 -2.60 -13.39 -0.42
C ARG A 481 -2.37 -12.76 -1.79
N VAL A 482 -1.86 -11.54 -1.75
CA VAL A 482 -1.66 -10.69 -2.92
C VAL A 482 -0.31 -9.99 -2.88
N ILE A 483 0.00 -9.28 -3.97
CA ILE A 483 1.02 -8.23 -4.02
C ILE A 483 0.32 -6.89 -3.72
N SER A 484 0.91 -6.07 -2.86
CA SER A 484 0.39 -4.73 -2.56
C SER A 484 1.55 -3.73 -2.39
N PRO A 485 1.66 -2.70 -3.27
CA PRO A 485 2.79 -1.76 -3.25
C PRO A 485 2.97 -1.00 -1.92
N TYR A 486 1.88 -0.67 -1.21
CA TYR A 486 1.96 0.07 0.06
C TYR A 486 2.84 -0.58 1.14
N THR A 487 3.01 -1.90 1.08
CA THR A 487 3.80 -2.65 2.06
C THR A 487 5.29 -2.30 2.01
N LEU A 488 5.77 -1.83 0.86
CA LEU A 488 7.14 -1.32 0.71
C LEU A 488 7.39 -0.10 1.59
N GLY A 489 6.35 0.69 1.87
CA GLY A 489 6.39 1.79 2.82
C GLY A 489 6.87 1.35 4.20
N PHE A 490 6.33 0.24 4.72
CA PHE A 490 6.77 -0.33 5.99
C PHE A 490 8.22 -0.80 5.95
N LEU A 491 8.67 -1.37 4.82
CA LEU A 491 10.06 -1.79 4.66
C LEU A 491 11.01 -0.58 4.70
N GLY A 492 10.63 0.56 4.11
CA GLY A 492 11.40 1.80 4.19
C GLY A 492 11.57 2.30 5.63
N VAL A 493 10.49 2.28 6.41
CA VAL A 493 10.54 2.63 7.85
C VAL A 493 11.39 1.62 8.63
N LEU A 494 11.20 0.32 8.39
CA LEU A 494 11.92 -0.77 9.04
C LEU A 494 13.43 -0.69 8.79
N GLU A 495 13.85 -0.63 7.53
CA GLU A 495 15.27 -0.59 7.15
C GLU A 495 15.96 0.63 7.74
N ASN A 496 15.34 1.81 7.61
CA ASN A 496 15.91 3.03 8.18
C ASN A 496 16.08 2.94 9.70
N SER A 497 15.11 2.33 10.39
CA SER A 497 15.12 2.21 11.85
C SER A 497 16.12 1.15 12.36
N LEU A 498 16.40 0.11 11.57
CA LEU A 498 17.42 -0.90 11.88
C LEU A 498 18.85 -0.36 11.69
N LYS A 499 19.08 0.52 10.69
CA LYS A 499 20.42 1.05 10.37
C LYS A 499 20.98 2.06 11.37
N THR A 500 20.16 2.66 12.23
CA THR A 500 20.58 3.71 13.19
C THR A 500 21.43 3.18 14.37
N TYR A 501 22.08 2.03 14.21
CA TYR A 501 22.83 1.33 15.27
C TYR A 501 24.05 0.55 14.76
N ASN A 502 24.33 0.60 13.45
CA ASN A 502 25.58 0.05 12.89
C ASN A 502 26.65 1.11 12.80
#